data_AF-A0AAN4MV71-F1
#
_entry.id   AF-A0AAN4MV71-F1
#
_cell.length_a   1.000
_cell.length_b   1.000
_cell.length_c   1.000
_cell.angle_alpha   90.00
_cell.angle_beta   90.00
_cell.angle_gamma   90.00
#
_symmetry.space_group_name_H-M   'P 1'
#
loop_
_entity.id
_entity.type
_entity.pdbx_description
1 polymer ?
#
loop_
_entity_poly.entity_id
_entity_poly.type
_entity_poly.pdbx_seq_one_letter_code
_entity_poly.pdbx_strand_id
1 'polypeptide(L)'
;MKKVILAVASIALWASCIEDEKDYSQIIETRVANCETSKDFSVPVKEGYTTFVTSGEDTLAMANEPITIRIPKNATISTRAEGDGINISYTILDEGSETTYAKVWQAIMFEDTQNGDYDYNDLIIHVKNTASNHAYQHPTETWQTIEIQPIALGSTKTIKLGCILSDGSTHMISDDVRTDLFGGRQGFINTVNDNDPIRYKLASTNIKNYAMPKKEKTSAAWVAWFIEVDGKRMYAASSDIDYKSYDMVNKENMPYGLAVSNGNGTFSYPQEKNSLFETYPGFSDWINGKVSSIGSFQKELVYKYCSGGIIGEDGKSHKIWDYLDLN
;
A
#
# COMPACT_ATOMS: atom_id res chain seq x y z
N MET A 1 -29.04 -71.47 5.06
CA MET A 1 -29.14 -70.49 6.16
C MET A 1 -27.75 -69.93 6.46
N LYS A 2 -27.62 -68.59 6.41
CA LYS A 2 -26.64 -67.72 7.11
C LYS A 2 -25.12 -67.85 6.83
N LYS A 3 -24.59 -66.73 6.28
CA LYS A 3 -23.34 -66.01 6.61
C LYS A 3 -22.03 -66.66 6.10
N VAL A 4 -20.96 -65.99 5.69
CA VAL A 4 -20.34 -64.70 6.07
C VAL A 4 -19.55 -64.15 4.87
N ILE A 5 -19.56 -62.83 4.66
CA ILE A 5 -18.64 -62.06 3.82
C ILE A 5 -17.42 -61.64 4.66
N LEU A 6 -16.19 -61.80 4.16
CA LEU A 6 -14.96 -61.14 4.65
C LEU A 6 -13.93 -61.14 3.49
N ALA A 7 -13.76 -60.05 2.74
CA ALA A 7 -12.83 -58.93 2.96
C ALA A 7 -11.33 -59.32 2.96
N VAL A 8 -10.62 -58.93 1.89
CA VAL A 8 -9.17 -58.69 1.91
C VAL A 8 -8.94 -57.26 1.43
N ALA A 9 -8.34 -56.48 2.32
CA ALA A 9 -8.09 -55.05 2.17
C ALA A 9 -6.85 -54.79 1.30
N SER A 10 -7.01 -53.86 0.36
CA SER A 10 -5.89 -53.18 -0.30
C SER A 10 -5.89 -51.74 0.20
N ILE A 11 -5.18 -51.48 1.31
CA ILE A 11 -4.88 -50.12 1.75
C ILE A 11 -3.75 -49.64 0.83
N ALA A 12 -4.11 -48.88 -0.21
CA ALA A 12 -3.15 -48.02 -0.89
C ALA A 12 -2.92 -46.80 0.01
N LEU A 13 -1.77 -46.77 0.66
CA LEU A 13 -1.24 -45.58 1.33
C LEU A 13 -1.05 -44.48 0.29
N TRP A 14 -1.93 -43.49 0.30
CA TRP A 14 -1.66 -42.18 -0.28
C TRP A 14 -0.80 -41.42 0.73
N ALA A 15 0.51 -41.47 0.56
CA ALA A 15 1.46 -40.63 1.28
C ALA A 15 2.27 -39.82 0.26
N SER A 16 1.71 -38.68 -0.16
CA SER A 16 2.40 -37.50 -0.73
C SER A 16 1.30 -36.47 -1.05
N CYS A 17 1.26 -35.23 -0.59
CA CYS A 17 2.19 -34.38 0.13
C CYS A 17 1.35 -33.62 1.16
N ILE A 18 1.55 -33.89 2.44
CA ILE A 18 1.27 -32.91 3.48
C ILE A 18 2.68 -32.43 3.86
N GLU A 19 3.23 -31.50 3.06
CA GLU A 19 4.14 -30.55 3.69
C GLU A 19 3.27 -29.82 4.71
N ASP A 20 3.66 -29.86 5.98
CA ASP A 20 2.83 -29.46 7.12
C ASP A 20 2.15 -28.11 6.81
N GLU A 21 0.82 -28.10 6.71
CA GLU A 21 0.01 -26.91 6.41
C GLU A 21 0.32 -25.75 7.38
N LYS A 22 0.81 -26.08 8.59
CA LYS A 22 1.34 -25.14 9.58
C LYS A 22 2.63 -24.44 9.15
N ASP A 23 3.57 -25.17 8.55
CA ASP A 23 4.85 -24.63 8.09
C ASP A 23 4.62 -23.69 6.89
N TYR A 24 3.76 -24.10 5.95
CA TYR A 24 3.39 -23.28 4.79
C TYR A 24 2.65 -22.00 5.21
N SER A 25 1.68 -22.09 6.13
CA SER A 25 0.98 -20.92 6.69
C SER A 25 1.93 -19.95 7.39
N GLN A 26 2.94 -20.46 8.12
CA GLN A 26 3.90 -19.64 8.84
C GLN A 26 4.87 -18.91 7.88
N ILE A 27 5.22 -19.54 6.76
CA ILE A 27 6.02 -18.91 5.70
C ILE A 27 5.26 -17.72 5.09
N ILE A 28 3.96 -17.89 4.78
CA ILE A 28 3.13 -16.81 4.23
C ILE A 28 2.98 -15.66 5.23
N GLU A 29 2.67 -15.97 6.49
CA GLU A 29 2.58 -14.95 7.55
C GLU A 29 3.85 -14.12 7.64
N THR A 30 5.00 -14.80 7.69
CA THR A 30 6.31 -14.17 7.76
C THR A 30 6.59 -13.32 6.52
N ARG A 31 6.26 -13.82 5.33
CA ARG A 31 6.41 -13.09 4.07
C ARG A 31 5.60 -11.81 4.08
N VAL A 32 4.32 -11.89 4.42
CA VAL A 32 3.42 -10.73 4.49
C VAL A 32 3.92 -9.71 5.51
N ALA A 33 4.32 -10.15 6.70
CA ALA A 33 4.86 -9.27 7.74
C ALA A 33 6.19 -8.59 7.33
N ASN A 34 7.02 -9.26 6.54
CA ASN A 34 8.25 -8.67 6.01
C ASN A 34 7.96 -7.57 4.98
N CYS A 35 6.96 -7.78 4.12
CA CYS A 35 6.52 -6.82 3.11
C CYS A 35 5.82 -5.58 3.71
N GLU A 36 5.38 -5.63 4.97
CA GLU A 36 4.83 -4.46 5.66
C GLU A 36 5.88 -3.34 5.75
N THR A 37 5.59 -2.19 5.14
CA THR A 37 6.49 -1.03 5.08
C THR A 37 6.14 0.06 6.10
N SER A 38 5.06 -0.12 6.84
CA SER A 38 4.56 0.82 7.83
C SER A 38 4.53 0.21 9.23
N LYS A 39 4.37 1.06 10.25
CA LYS A 39 4.09 0.62 11.63
C LYS A 39 3.17 1.63 12.30
N ASP A 40 2.43 1.15 13.29
CA ASP A 40 1.65 2.02 14.16
C ASP A 40 2.56 2.88 15.05
N PHE A 41 2.15 4.13 15.22
CA PHE A 41 2.78 5.10 16.11
C PHE A 41 1.71 5.88 16.86
N SER A 42 1.72 5.76 18.19
CA SER A 42 0.82 6.52 19.05
C SER A 42 1.35 7.95 19.20
N VAL A 43 0.55 8.92 18.76
CA VAL A 43 0.94 10.33 18.79
C VAL A 43 0.91 10.83 20.23
N PRO A 44 2.01 11.41 20.76
CA PRO A 44 2.01 12.00 22.09
C PRO A 44 1.09 13.22 22.09
N VAL A 45 0.21 13.34 23.09
CA VAL A 45 -0.69 14.49 23.24
C VAL A 45 -0.42 15.19 24.56
N LYS A 46 -0.53 16.53 24.56
CA LYS A 46 -0.31 17.39 25.72
C LYS A 46 -1.52 18.30 25.92
N GLU A 47 -2.02 18.35 27.15
CA GLU A 47 -3.14 19.23 27.52
C GLU A 47 -2.84 20.69 27.19
N GLY A 48 -3.77 21.36 26.52
CA GLY A 48 -3.63 22.76 26.05
C GLY A 48 -2.79 22.94 24.79
N TYR A 49 -2.40 21.85 24.11
CA TYR A 49 -1.61 21.91 22.87
C TYR A 49 -2.19 21.02 21.77
N THR A 50 -1.98 21.46 20.53
CA THR A 50 -2.09 20.62 19.33
C THR A 50 -0.71 20.06 19.01
N THR A 51 -0.63 18.75 18.83
CA THR A 51 0.59 18.06 18.40
C THR A 51 0.59 17.89 16.90
N PHE A 52 1.71 18.23 16.25
CA PHE A 52 1.93 17.99 14.84
C PHE A 52 2.97 16.90 14.67
N VAL A 53 2.69 15.95 13.79
CA VAL A 53 3.65 14.93 13.35
C VAL A 53 3.94 15.19 11.88
N THR A 54 5.20 15.43 11.53
CA THR A 54 5.61 15.77 10.17
C THR A 54 6.73 14.86 9.66
N SER A 55 6.87 14.76 8.34
CA SER A 55 8.00 14.13 7.66
C SER A 55 8.37 15.00 6.46
N GLY A 56 9.56 15.61 6.49
CA GLY A 56 9.88 16.68 5.56
C GLY A 56 8.88 17.84 5.66
N GLU A 57 8.29 18.22 4.53
CA GLU A 57 7.28 19.29 4.44
C GLU A 57 5.84 18.78 4.70
N ASP A 58 5.64 17.47 4.76
CA ASP A 58 4.31 16.88 4.93
C ASP A 58 3.89 16.79 6.40
N THR A 59 2.65 17.22 6.68
CA THR A 59 2.00 16.97 7.98
C THR A 59 1.24 15.65 7.92
N LEU A 60 1.77 14.64 8.62
CA LEU A 60 1.19 13.31 8.73
C LEU A 60 0.06 13.25 9.76
N ALA A 61 0.13 14.04 10.83
CA ALA A 61 -0.95 14.10 11.81
C ALA A 61 -1.04 15.44 12.52
N MET A 62 -2.26 15.78 12.89
CA MET A 62 -2.58 16.85 13.84
C MET A 62 -3.43 16.22 14.93
N ALA A 63 -2.99 16.31 16.18
CA ALA A 63 -3.62 15.61 17.29
C ALA A 63 -3.76 16.49 18.53
N ASN A 64 -4.99 16.66 18.99
CA ASN A 64 -5.34 17.23 20.29
C ASN A 64 -6.05 16.21 21.20
N GLU A 65 -6.39 15.04 20.66
CA GLU A 65 -6.80 13.85 21.40
C GLU A 65 -5.93 12.64 20.99
N PRO A 66 -5.84 11.58 21.82
CA PRO A 66 -5.05 10.41 21.49
C PRO A 66 -5.47 9.77 20.15
N ILE A 67 -4.50 9.58 19.26
CA ILE A 67 -4.64 8.88 17.98
C ILE A 67 -3.39 8.04 17.71
N THR A 68 -3.58 6.93 17.00
CA THR A 68 -2.49 6.12 16.44
C THR A 68 -2.48 6.29 14.93
N ILE A 69 -1.29 6.48 14.36
CA ILE A 69 -1.08 6.74 12.92
C ILE A 69 -0.11 5.72 12.33
N ARG A 70 -0.09 5.58 11.00
CA ARG A 70 0.98 4.84 10.31
C ARG A 70 2.15 5.74 9.97
N ILE A 71 3.34 5.31 10.35
CA ILE A 71 4.61 5.90 9.90
C ILE A 71 5.46 4.82 9.20
N PRO A 72 6.45 5.21 8.39
CA PRO A 72 7.35 4.23 7.78
C PRO A 72 8.04 3.35 8.84
N LYS A 73 8.15 2.04 8.58
CA LYS A 73 8.62 1.02 9.54
C LYS A 73 10.00 1.33 10.13
N ASN A 74 10.90 1.83 9.29
CA ASN A 74 12.28 2.17 9.65
C ASN A 74 12.47 3.66 9.97
N ALA A 75 11.40 4.44 10.11
CA ALA A 75 11.54 5.86 10.37
C ALA A 75 12.17 6.13 11.76
N THR A 76 13.16 7.01 11.76
CA THR A 76 13.71 7.61 12.99
C THR A 76 12.75 8.67 13.48
N ILE A 77 12.48 8.68 14.79
CA ILE A 77 11.58 9.66 15.42
C ILE A 77 12.44 10.67 16.19
N SER A 78 12.25 11.94 15.89
CA SER A 78 12.94 13.06 16.53
C SER A 78 11.93 14.03 17.13
N THR A 79 12.26 14.56 18.31
CA THR A 79 11.57 15.70 18.92
C THR A 79 12.31 17.02 18.66
N ARG A 80 13.41 16.98 17.90
CA ARG A 80 14.20 18.14 17.48
C ARG A 80 14.00 18.31 15.98
N ALA A 81 13.68 19.52 15.53
CA ALA A 81 13.25 19.86 14.17
C ALA A 81 14.32 19.69 13.06
N GLU A 82 15.36 18.90 13.29
CA GLU A 82 16.50 18.75 12.38
C GLU A 82 16.68 17.28 12.00
N GLY A 83 16.25 16.91 10.80
CA GLY A 83 16.55 15.62 10.17
C GLY A 83 15.44 15.06 9.26
N ASP A 84 15.82 14.11 8.40
CA ASP A 84 14.95 13.42 7.42
C ASP A 84 13.97 12.40 8.04
N GLY A 85 13.69 12.54 9.34
CA GLY A 85 12.85 11.61 10.12
C GLY A 85 11.42 12.09 10.35
N ILE A 86 10.71 11.39 11.24
CA ILE A 86 9.44 11.85 11.81
C ILE A 86 9.76 12.91 12.86
N ASN A 87 9.19 14.10 12.70
CA ASN A 87 9.34 15.21 13.63
C ASN A 87 8.03 15.44 14.40
N ILE A 88 8.17 15.76 15.69
CA ILE A 88 7.03 16.04 16.57
C ILE A 88 7.17 17.47 17.12
N SER A 89 6.14 18.28 16.93
CA SER A 89 6.08 19.65 17.46
C SER A 89 4.74 19.94 18.13
N TYR A 90 4.68 21.01 18.93
CA TYR A 90 3.51 21.40 19.70
C TYR A 90 3.21 22.89 19.51
N THR A 91 1.95 23.21 19.28
CA THR A 91 1.42 24.59 19.26
C THR A 91 0.32 24.71 20.30
N ILE A 92 0.12 25.90 20.87
CA ILE A 92 -0.99 26.15 21.79
C ILE A 92 -2.31 25.83 21.06
N LEU A 93 -3.22 25.13 21.74
CA LEU A 93 -4.51 24.77 21.18
C LEU A 93 -5.35 26.03 20.97
N ASP A 94 -5.62 26.39 19.72
CA ASP A 94 -6.54 27.46 19.38
C ASP A 94 -7.99 26.98 19.48
N GLU A 95 -8.89 27.80 20.02
CA GLU A 95 -10.33 27.51 20.09
C GLU A 95 -10.88 27.20 18.69
N GLY A 96 -11.54 26.06 18.52
CA GLY A 96 -12.08 25.60 17.23
C GLY A 96 -11.13 24.81 16.33
N SER A 97 -9.85 24.62 16.71
CA SER A 97 -8.88 23.77 15.99
C SER A 97 -9.05 22.26 16.23
N GLU A 98 -10.29 21.83 16.46
CA GLU A 98 -10.58 20.60 17.22
C GLU A 98 -10.50 19.29 16.42
N THR A 99 -10.04 19.36 15.16
CA THR A 99 -10.01 18.19 14.29
C THR A 99 -8.70 17.43 14.47
N THR A 100 -8.74 16.30 15.16
CA THR A 100 -7.64 15.34 15.13
C THR A 100 -7.70 14.57 13.80
N TYR A 101 -6.59 14.52 13.06
CA TYR A 101 -6.52 13.74 11.82
C TYR A 101 -5.15 13.10 11.63
N ALA A 102 -5.13 12.07 10.79
CA ALA A 102 -3.95 11.37 10.31
C ALA A 102 -4.00 11.22 8.79
N LYS A 103 -2.83 11.25 8.15
CA LYS A 103 -2.60 11.04 6.72
C LYS A 103 -1.51 10.01 6.53
N VAL A 104 -1.74 9.11 5.59
CA VAL A 104 -0.77 8.10 5.18
C VAL A 104 -0.69 8.12 3.66
N TRP A 105 0.53 8.16 3.15
CA TRP A 105 0.83 8.06 1.74
C TRP A 105 1.42 6.69 1.41
N GLN A 106 0.95 6.08 0.34
CA GLN A 106 1.43 4.78 -0.11
C GLN A 106 1.54 4.73 -1.64
N ALA A 107 2.63 4.13 -2.15
CA ALA A 107 2.63 3.56 -3.49
C ALA A 107 2.06 2.15 -3.39
N ILE A 108 1.03 1.86 -4.18
CA ILE A 108 0.48 0.52 -4.33
C ILE A 108 0.86 0.01 -5.71
N MET A 109 1.45 -1.18 -5.75
CA MET A 109 2.02 -1.79 -6.96
C MET A 109 1.53 -3.23 -7.06
N PHE A 110 1.12 -3.67 -8.24
CA PHE A 110 0.60 -5.02 -8.47
C PHE A 110 1.24 -5.70 -9.68
N GLU A 111 1.24 -7.03 -9.62
CA GLU A 111 1.27 -7.94 -10.76
C GLU A 111 -0.17 -8.27 -11.19
N ASP A 112 -0.42 -8.45 -12.49
CA ASP A 112 -1.73 -8.78 -13.09
C ASP A 112 -1.93 -10.30 -13.29
N THR A 113 -0.97 -11.10 -12.86
CA THR A 113 -0.92 -12.55 -13.03
C THR A 113 -0.33 -13.21 -11.79
N GLN A 114 -0.69 -14.47 -11.56
CA GLN A 114 -0.13 -15.21 -10.44
C GLN A 114 1.34 -15.62 -10.65
N ASN A 115 1.76 -15.69 -11.91
CA ASN A 115 3.13 -16.00 -12.34
C ASN A 115 3.63 -14.81 -13.16
N GLY A 116 4.03 -13.76 -12.44
CA GLY A 116 4.53 -12.51 -12.98
C GLY A 116 5.97 -12.57 -13.47
N ASP A 117 6.39 -11.51 -14.16
CA ASP A 117 7.81 -11.23 -14.38
C ASP A 117 8.43 -10.43 -13.21
N TYR A 118 7.60 -10.10 -12.21
CA TYR A 118 7.99 -9.50 -10.95
C TYR A 118 8.51 -8.06 -11.12
N ASP A 119 8.04 -7.33 -12.13
CA ASP A 119 8.32 -5.91 -12.30
C ASP A 119 7.36 -5.00 -11.49
N TYR A 120 6.22 -5.55 -11.03
CA TYR A 120 5.16 -4.92 -10.24
C TYR A 120 4.66 -3.59 -10.83
N ASN A 121 4.74 -3.42 -12.16
CA ASN A 121 4.31 -2.20 -12.82
C ASN A 121 2.99 -2.36 -13.59
N ASP A 122 2.36 -3.54 -13.51
CA ASP A 122 1.07 -3.81 -14.14
C ASP A 122 -0.01 -2.81 -13.71
N LEU A 123 -0.01 -2.44 -12.43
CA LEU A 123 -0.76 -1.29 -11.91
C LEU A 123 0.04 -0.61 -10.80
N ILE A 124 0.33 0.68 -10.97
CA ILE A 124 0.91 1.53 -9.92
C ILE A 124 0.00 2.73 -9.67
N ILE A 125 -0.36 2.92 -8.41
CA ILE A 125 -1.12 4.07 -7.92
C ILE A 125 -0.44 4.69 -6.70
N HIS A 126 -0.52 6.01 -6.57
CA HIS A 126 -0.17 6.74 -5.36
C HIS A 126 -1.45 7.06 -4.60
N VAL A 127 -1.46 6.76 -3.32
CA VAL A 127 -2.66 6.82 -2.48
C VAL A 127 -2.41 7.74 -1.31
N LYS A 128 -3.35 8.65 -1.06
CA LYS A 128 -3.49 9.37 0.20
C LYS A 128 -4.70 8.85 0.96
N ASN A 129 -4.45 8.23 2.11
CA ASN A 129 -5.48 7.87 3.07
C ASN A 129 -5.53 8.90 4.19
N THR A 130 -6.67 9.57 4.38
CA THR A 130 -6.90 10.50 5.48
C THR A 130 -7.96 9.95 6.42
N ALA A 131 -7.67 9.90 7.72
CA ALA A 131 -8.62 9.56 8.76
C ALA A 131 -8.76 10.74 9.74
N SER A 132 -9.98 11.25 9.93
CA SER A 132 -10.27 12.39 10.80
C SER A 132 -11.30 12.03 11.86
N ASN A 133 -11.05 12.46 13.10
CA ASN A 133 -11.99 12.40 14.18
C ASN A 133 -12.67 13.76 14.32
N HIS A 134 -13.99 13.74 14.53
CA HIS A 134 -14.80 14.94 14.68
C HIS A 134 -15.37 14.99 16.10
N ALA A 135 -14.56 15.43 17.06
CA ALA A 135 -14.85 15.35 18.49
C ALA A 135 -16.21 15.93 18.92
N TYR A 136 -16.77 16.88 18.18
CA TYR A 136 -18.03 17.56 18.52
C TYR A 136 -19.22 17.12 17.69
N GLN A 137 -19.04 16.99 16.38
CA GLN A 137 -20.13 16.65 15.45
C GLN A 137 -20.40 15.15 15.45
N HIS A 138 -19.33 14.34 15.49
CA HIS A 138 -19.39 12.88 15.38
C HIS A 138 -18.37 12.23 16.33
N PRO A 139 -18.54 12.37 17.67
CA PRO A 139 -17.54 11.97 18.67
C PRO A 139 -17.20 10.47 18.65
N THR A 140 -18.12 9.66 18.13
CA THR A 140 -18.01 8.19 18.05
C THR A 140 -17.54 7.69 16.69
N GLU A 141 -17.20 8.60 15.76
CA GLU A 141 -16.85 8.24 14.39
C GLU A 141 -15.44 8.72 14.03
N THR A 142 -14.80 7.93 13.17
CA THR A 142 -13.63 8.34 12.40
C THR A 142 -14.06 8.35 10.94
N TRP A 143 -13.83 9.46 10.26
CA TRP A 143 -14.17 9.61 8.85
C TRP A 143 -12.94 9.36 7.99
N GLN A 144 -13.07 8.48 7.01
CA GLN A 144 -11.99 8.10 6.11
C GLN A 144 -12.22 8.66 4.71
N THR A 145 -11.17 9.25 4.13
CA THR A 145 -11.15 9.70 2.73
C THR A 145 -9.93 9.12 2.04
N ILE A 146 -10.15 8.52 0.87
CA ILE A 146 -9.09 7.96 0.02
C ILE A 146 -9.04 8.75 -1.29
N GLU A 147 -7.85 9.25 -1.59
CA GLU A 147 -7.54 9.90 -2.85
C GLU A 147 -6.46 9.10 -3.58
N ILE A 148 -6.57 9.01 -4.90
CA ILE A 148 -5.69 8.24 -5.78
C ILE A 148 -5.14 9.14 -6.87
N GLN A 149 -3.85 9.00 -7.13
CA GLN A 149 -3.18 9.46 -8.33
C GLN A 149 -2.72 8.21 -9.11
N PRO A 150 -3.21 8.00 -10.35
CA PRO A 150 -2.68 6.97 -11.24
C PRO A 150 -1.22 7.27 -11.61
N ILE A 151 -0.35 6.25 -11.60
CA ILE A 151 1.09 6.44 -11.88
C ILE A 151 1.54 5.65 -13.10
N ALA A 152 1.25 4.35 -13.17
CA ALA A 152 1.64 3.50 -14.30
C ALA A 152 0.66 2.34 -14.50
N LEU A 153 0.59 1.86 -15.74
CA LEU A 153 -0.25 0.73 -16.16
C LEU A 153 0.51 -0.07 -17.23
N GLY A 154 1.25 -1.09 -16.77
CA GLY A 154 1.97 -2.06 -17.60
C GLY A 154 1.08 -3.18 -18.16
N SER A 155 -0.14 -3.35 -17.65
CA SER A 155 -1.04 -4.39 -18.14
C SER A 155 -1.98 -3.92 -19.24
N THR A 156 -2.23 -4.74 -20.26
CA THR A 156 -3.32 -4.53 -21.25
C THR A 156 -4.64 -5.19 -20.87
N LYS A 157 -4.68 -5.95 -19.77
CA LYS A 157 -5.88 -6.62 -19.29
C LYS A 157 -6.85 -5.62 -18.66
N THR A 158 -8.12 -6.02 -18.54
CA THR A 158 -9.08 -5.31 -17.69
C THR A 158 -8.76 -5.63 -16.23
N ILE A 159 -8.30 -4.62 -15.50
CA ILE A 159 -8.01 -4.71 -14.07
C ILE A 159 -9.09 -3.93 -13.32
N LYS A 160 -9.73 -4.60 -12.36
CA LYS A 160 -10.55 -3.94 -11.34
C LYS A 160 -9.70 -3.60 -10.13
N LEU A 161 -10.01 -2.51 -9.45
CA LEU A 161 -9.34 -2.09 -8.23
C LEU A 161 -10.34 -1.98 -7.08
N GLY A 162 -9.99 -2.56 -5.94
CA GLY A 162 -10.77 -2.42 -4.71
C GLY A 162 -9.89 -2.41 -3.46
N CYS A 163 -10.54 -2.18 -2.32
CA CYS A 163 -9.87 -2.20 -1.03
C CYS A 163 -10.79 -2.70 0.09
N ILE A 164 -10.17 -3.07 1.21
CA ILE A 164 -10.82 -3.34 2.49
C ILE A 164 -10.40 -2.24 3.46
N LEU A 165 -11.39 -1.63 4.11
CA LEU A 165 -11.17 -0.60 5.13
C LEU A 165 -11.08 -1.21 6.52
N SER A 166 -10.67 -0.39 7.48
CA SER A 166 -10.39 -0.86 8.82
C SER A 166 -11.61 -1.42 9.57
N ASP A 167 -12.83 -1.03 9.20
CA ASP A 167 -14.08 -1.61 9.71
C ASP A 167 -14.43 -2.99 9.10
N GLY A 168 -13.58 -3.50 8.19
CA GLY A 168 -13.78 -4.75 7.46
C GLY A 168 -14.66 -4.61 6.20
N SER A 169 -15.13 -3.41 5.88
CA SER A 169 -15.94 -3.17 4.68
C SER A 169 -15.11 -3.29 3.41
N THR A 170 -15.66 -3.96 2.39
CA THR A 170 -15.04 -4.07 1.06
C THR A 170 -15.62 -3.02 0.13
N HIS A 171 -14.76 -2.30 -0.59
CA HIS A 171 -15.15 -1.26 -1.55
C HIS A 171 -14.50 -1.48 -2.90
N MET A 172 -15.27 -1.35 -3.97
CA MET A 172 -14.74 -1.27 -5.33
C MET A 172 -14.46 0.21 -5.65
N ILE A 173 -13.26 0.48 -6.15
CA ILE A 173 -12.83 1.81 -6.60
C ILE A 173 -13.05 1.96 -8.10
N SER A 174 -12.77 0.90 -8.86
CA SER A 174 -12.85 0.90 -10.31
C SER A 174 -13.16 -0.50 -10.83
N ASP A 175 -14.04 -0.59 -11.82
CA ASP A 175 -14.34 -1.83 -12.57
C ASP A 175 -13.45 -1.97 -13.81
N ASP A 176 -12.80 -0.90 -14.25
CA ASP A 176 -11.76 -0.90 -15.29
C ASP A 176 -10.82 0.28 -15.07
N VAL A 177 -9.67 0.03 -14.43
CA VAL A 177 -8.71 1.10 -14.09
C VAL A 177 -8.24 1.84 -15.33
N ARG A 178 -8.15 1.19 -16.48
CA ARG A 178 -7.71 1.83 -17.73
C ARG A 178 -8.67 2.96 -18.11
N THR A 179 -9.96 2.68 -18.04
CA THR A 179 -11.00 3.66 -18.35
C THR A 179 -11.14 4.69 -17.24
N ASP A 180 -11.28 4.24 -16.00
CA ASP A 180 -11.66 5.09 -14.86
C ASP A 180 -10.50 5.96 -14.34
N LEU A 181 -9.28 5.42 -14.33
CA LEU A 181 -8.10 6.06 -13.74
C LEU A 181 -7.15 6.62 -14.82
N PHE A 182 -6.99 5.91 -15.93
CA PHE A 182 -6.05 6.28 -17.00
C PHE A 182 -6.72 6.90 -18.24
N GLY A 183 -8.02 7.22 -18.16
CA GLY A 183 -8.76 7.94 -19.22
C GLY A 183 -8.88 7.17 -20.54
N GLY A 184 -8.90 5.84 -20.49
CA GLY A 184 -9.06 4.96 -21.66
C GLY A 184 -7.85 4.90 -22.59
N ARG A 185 -6.70 5.46 -22.17
CA ARG A 185 -5.46 5.43 -22.97
C ARG A 185 -5.04 4.00 -23.24
N GLN A 186 -4.47 3.75 -24.42
CA GLN A 186 -4.09 2.42 -24.89
C GLN A 186 -2.59 2.17 -24.73
N GLY A 187 -2.21 0.89 -24.67
CA GLY A 187 -0.82 0.47 -24.50
C GLY A 187 -0.31 0.61 -23.08
N PHE A 188 1.01 0.51 -22.94
CA PHE A 188 1.75 0.65 -21.70
C PHE A 188 1.92 2.11 -21.32
N ILE A 189 1.50 2.46 -20.11
CA ILE A 189 1.48 3.84 -19.61
C ILE A 189 2.55 3.97 -18.55
N ASN A 190 3.55 4.81 -18.81
CA ASN A 190 4.66 5.11 -17.90
C ASN A 190 5.50 3.90 -17.46
N THR A 191 5.48 2.75 -18.15
CA THR A 191 6.36 1.61 -17.85
C THR A 191 7.49 1.47 -18.87
N VAL A 192 7.36 2.06 -20.07
CA VAL A 192 8.38 2.03 -21.14
C VAL A 192 9.02 3.40 -21.36
N ASN A 193 10.33 3.41 -21.60
CA ASN A 193 11.11 4.65 -21.72
C ASN A 193 10.92 5.40 -23.06
N ASP A 194 10.32 4.79 -24.06
CA ASP A 194 10.23 5.39 -25.41
C ASP A 194 9.12 6.45 -25.52
N ASN A 195 8.21 6.48 -24.55
CA ASN A 195 7.06 7.39 -24.56
C ASN A 195 7.28 8.59 -23.63
N ASP A 196 6.64 9.71 -23.97
CA ASP A 196 6.52 10.86 -23.07
C ASP A 196 5.70 10.48 -21.83
N PRO A 197 6.09 10.95 -20.64
CA PRO A 197 5.44 10.61 -19.40
C PRO A 197 4.10 11.31 -19.29
N ILE A 198 3.11 10.61 -18.73
CA ILE A 198 1.80 11.16 -18.44
C ILE A 198 1.64 11.31 -16.94
N ARG A 199 1.48 12.53 -16.44
CA ARG A 199 1.20 12.78 -15.03
C ARG A 199 -0.29 12.98 -14.82
N TYR A 200 -0.79 12.44 -13.72
CA TYR A 200 -2.19 12.52 -13.33
C TYR A 200 -2.32 13.32 -12.04
N LYS A 201 -3.49 13.92 -11.84
CA LYS A 201 -3.83 14.56 -10.57
C LYS A 201 -4.21 13.55 -9.51
N LEU A 202 -3.95 13.91 -8.26
CA LEU A 202 -4.60 13.28 -7.13
C LEU A 202 -6.09 13.62 -7.14
N ALA A 203 -6.95 12.60 -7.08
CA ALA A 203 -8.40 12.76 -7.10
C ALA A 203 -9.08 11.90 -6.01
N SER A 204 -10.18 12.39 -5.45
CA SER A 204 -10.99 11.61 -4.49
C SER A 204 -11.64 10.42 -5.18
N THR A 205 -11.64 9.28 -4.47
CA THR A 205 -12.43 8.11 -4.84
C THR A 205 -13.89 8.25 -4.38
N ASN A 206 -14.68 7.18 -4.57
CA ASN A 206 -15.99 7.04 -3.94
C ASN A 206 -15.94 6.93 -2.40
N ILE A 207 -14.76 6.68 -1.81
CA ILE A 207 -14.55 6.68 -0.36
C ILE A 207 -14.15 8.10 0.06
N LYS A 208 -15.15 8.93 0.31
CA LYS A 208 -15.01 10.32 0.76
C LYS A 208 -15.86 10.56 1.99
N ASN A 209 -15.23 10.99 3.09
CA ASN A 209 -15.87 11.16 4.39
C ASN A 209 -16.66 9.92 4.82
N TYR A 210 -16.15 8.73 4.51
CA TYR A 210 -16.79 7.48 4.88
C TYR A 210 -16.70 7.31 6.40
N ALA A 211 -17.85 7.35 7.08
CA ALA A 211 -17.92 7.28 8.53
C ALA A 211 -17.77 5.83 9.01
N MET A 212 -16.81 5.60 9.89
CA MET A 212 -16.60 4.33 10.58
C MET A 212 -16.72 4.52 12.09
N PRO A 213 -17.11 3.48 12.86
CA PRO A 213 -16.98 3.52 14.30
C PRO A 213 -15.54 3.82 14.72
N LYS A 214 -15.36 4.75 15.65
CA LYS A 214 -14.04 5.08 16.20
C LYS A 214 -13.47 3.84 16.89
N LYS A 215 -12.36 3.32 16.38
CA LYS A 215 -11.67 2.15 16.94
C LYS A 215 -11.00 2.48 18.28
N GLU A 216 -10.60 1.44 19.00
CA GLU A 216 -9.72 1.60 20.16
C GLU A 216 -8.44 2.33 19.78
N LYS A 217 -7.90 3.11 20.72
CA LYS A 217 -6.77 4.04 20.53
C LYS A 217 -5.46 3.38 20.06
N THR A 218 -5.42 2.06 19.96
CA THR A 218 -4.21 1.25 19.73
C THR A 218 -3.94 0.93 18.27
N SER A 219 -4.86 1.17 17.33
CA SER A 219 -4.67 0.87 15.91
C SER A 219 -4.94 2.07 15.01
N ALA A 220 -4.04 2.32 14.06
CA ALA A 220 -4.29 3.31 13.02
C ALA A 220 -5.39 2.86 12.04
N ALA A 221 -6.05 3.83 11.38
CA ALA A 221 -6.86 3.52 10.21
C ALA A 221 -5.96 2.98 9.09
N TRP A 222 -6.36 1.86 8.51
CA TRP A 222 -5.61 1.14 7.47
C TRP A 222 -6.48 0.86 6.25
N VAL A 223 -5.81 0.50 5.15
CA VAL A 223 -6.43 0.09 3.88
C VAL A 223 -5.65 -1.09 3.33
N ALA A 224 -6.33 -2.20 3.06
CA ALA A 224 -5.74 -3.34 2.36
C ALA A 224 -6.24 -3.35 0.91
N TRP A 225 -5.33 -3.42 -0.06
CA TRP A 225 -5.64 -3.25 -1.48
C TRP A 225 -5.76 -4.59 -2.19
N PHE A 226 -6.59 -4.67 -3.22
CA PHE A 226 -6.66 -5.82 -4.12
C PHE A 226 -6.98 -5.39 -5.55
N ILE A 227 -6.62 -6.27 -6.49
CA ILE A 227 -7.10 -6.20 -7.86
C ILE A 227 -7.95 -7.42 -8.20
N GLU A 228 -8.84 -7.27 -9.19
CA GLU A 228 -9.43 -8.40 -9.89
C GLU A 228 -9.05 -8.39 -11.36
N VAL A 229 -8.51 -9.50 -11.84
CA VAL A 229 -8.04 -9.67 -13.21
C VAL A 229 -8.22 -11.13 -13.62
N ASP A 230 -8.70 -11.36 -14.84
CA ASP A 230 -8.99 -12.70 -15.38
C ASP A 230 -9.82 -13.59 -14.44
N GLY A 231 -10.77 -12.98 -13.70
CA GLY A 231 -11.66 -13.68 -12.77
C GLY A 231 -11.01 -14.11 -11.45
N LYS A 232 -9.80 -13.62 -11.14
CA LYS A 232 -9.10 -13.87 -9.87
C LYS A 232 -8.96 -12.57 -9.10
N ARG A 233 -9.12 -12.65 -7.77
CA ARG A 233 -8.86 -11.54 -6.85
C ARG A 233 -7.51 -11.76 -6.16
N MET A 234 -6.61 -10.80 -6.27
CA MET A 234 -5.26 -10.86 -5.73
C MET A 234 -5.02 -9.65 -4.82
N TYR A 235 -4.55 -9.90 -3.60
CA TYR A 235 -4.36 -8.87 -2.58
C TYR A 235 -2.91 -8.42 -2.53
N ALA A 236 -2.69 -7.12 -2.27
CA ALA A 236 -1.38 -6.64 -1.87
C ALA A 236 -1.05 -7.20 -0.47
N ALA A 237 0.22 -7.51 -0.23
CA ALA A 237 0.68 -7.99 1.07
C ALA A 237 0.37 -6.94 2.15
N SER A 238 -0.40 -7.34 3.16
CA SER A 238 -0.79 -6.48 4.27
C SER A 238 -0.99 -7.30 5.53
N SER A 239 -0.38 -6.84 6.63
CA SER A 239 -0.56 -7.45 7.95
C SER A 239 -1.88 -7.08 8.63
N ASP A 240 -2.68 -6.20 8.01
CA ASP A 240 -3.94 -5.68 8.56
C ASP A 240 -5.15 -6.58 8.37
N ILE A 241 -5.05 -7.52 7.43
CA ILE A 241 -6.10 -8.48 7.10
C ILE A 241 -5.54 -9.91 7.20
N ASP A 242 -6.43 -10.86 7.47
CA ASP A 242 -6.05 -12.25 7.70
C ASP A 242 -5.53 -12.92 6.41
N TYR A 243 -4.22 -13.17 6.35
CA TYR A 243 -3.56 -13.82 5.22
C TYR A 243 -4.09 -15.24 4.91
N LYS A 244 -4.82 -15.88 5.84
CA LYS A 244 -5.47 -17.17 5.58
C LYS A 244 -6.77 -17.03 4.80
N SER A 245 -7.40 -15.87 4.90
CA SER A 245 -8.69 -15.55 4.27
C SER A 245 -8.52 -14.81 2.94
N TYR A 246 -7.34 -14.23 2.69
CA TYR A 246 -7.08 -13.36 1.54
C TYR A 246 -5.82 -13.78 0.79
N ASP A 247 -5.95 -14.00 -0.52
CA ASP A 247 -4.87 -14.49 -1.38
C ASP A 247 -3.87 -13.38 -1.71
N MET A 248 -2.77 -13.32 -0.96
CA MET A 248 -1.75 -12.24 -1.05
C MET A 248 -0.47 -12.64 -1.77
N VAL A 249 -0.21 -13.95 -1.91
CA VAL A 249 1.06 -14.46 -2.44
C VAL A 249 0.81 -15.62 -3.40
N ASN A 250 1.70 -15.77 -4.38
CA ASN A 250 1.66 -16.90 -5.29
C ASN A 250 2.22 -18.19 -4.66
N LYS A 251 2.23 -19.26 -5.46
CA LYS A 251 2.73 -20.58 -5.02
C LYS A 251 4.21 -20.58 -4.64
N GLU A 252 4.98 -19.60 -5.11
CA GLU A 252 6.39 -19.38 -4.78
C GLU A 252 6.56 -18.45 -3.56
N ASN A 253 5.44 -18.12 -2.90
CA ASN A 253 5.35 -17.17 -1.78
C ASN A 253 5.79 -15.75 -2.16
N MET A 254 5.59 -15.35 -3.42
CA MET A 254 5.82 -13.98 -3.89
C MET A 254 4.54 -13.15 -3.79
N PRO A 255 4.59 -11.93 -3.24
CA PRO A 255 3.39 -11.10 -3.11
C PRO A 255 2.82 -10.74 -4.47
N TYR A 256 1.50 -10.68 -4.59
CA TYR A 256 0.84 -10.16 -5.80
C TYR A 256 0.87 -8.64 -5.89
N GLY A 257 0.98 -7.98 -4.74
CA GLY A 257 1.14 -6.54 -4.69
C GLY A 257 1.84 -6.07 -3.44
N LEU A 258 2.37 -4.85 -3.49
CA LEU A 258 3.14 -4.21 -2.43
C LEU A 258 2.52 -2.86 -2.11
N ALA A 259 2.43 -2.55 -0.82
CA ALA A 259 2.06 -1.22 -0.32
C ALA A 259 3.28 -0.58 0.36
N VAL A 260 3.86 0.44 -0.27
CA VAL A 260 5.10 1.08 0.16
C VAL A 260 4.84 2.47 0.71
N SER A 261 5.16 2.70 1.99
CA SER A 261 4.91 3.96 2.70
C SER A 261 6.15 4.86 2.84
N ASN A 262 7.31 4.40 2.39
CA ASN A 262 8.55 5.18 2.43
C ASN A 262 8.49 6.37 1.46
N GLY A 263 9.27 7.42 1.72
CA GLY A 263 9.44 8.54 0.78
C GLY A 263 8.13 9.24 0.41
N ASN A 264 7.23 9.42 1.38
CA ASN A 264 5.88 9.96 1.18
C ASN A 264 5.04 9.13 0.18
N GLY A 265 5.19 7.80 0.24
CA GLY A 265 4.49 6.88 -0.65
C GLY A 265 4.97 6.93 -2.10
N THR A 266 6.20 7.38 -2.36
CA THR A 266 6.80 7.32 -3.71
C THR A 266 7.76 6.15 -3.83
N PHE A 267 7.92 5.63 -5.05
CA PHE A 267 8.78 4.48 -5.32
C PHE A 267 9.47 4.59 -6.68
N SER A 268 10.71 4.10 -6.80
CA SER A 268 11.38 3.98 -8.10
C SER A 268 11.06 2.61 -8.69
N TYR A 269 9.97 2.50 -9.44
CA TYR A 269 9.51 1.23 -9.96
C TYR A 269 10.33 0.78 -11.18
N PRO A 270 10.47 -0.54 -11.38
CA PRO A 270 11.12 -1.08 -12.56
C PRO A 270 10.48 -0.62 -13.87
N GLN A 271 11.30 -0.41 -14.88
CA GLN A 271 10.81 -0.35 -16.26
C GLN A 271 10.20 -1.70 -16.66
N GLU A 272 9.24 -1.68 -17.57
CA GLU A 272 8.65 -2.85 -18.23
C GLU A 272 9.67 -3.97 -18.49
N LYS A 273 9.37 -5.19 -18.01
CA LYS A 273 10.19 -6.43 -18.08
C LYS A 273 11.40 -6.51 -17.14
N ASN A 274 11.76 -5.45 -16.43
CA ASN A 274 12.83 -5.53 -15.44
C ASN A 274 12.25 -5.98 -14.10
N SER A 275 12.71 -7.12 -13.59
CA SER A 275 12.22 -7.60 -12.31
C SER A 275 12.69 -6.73 -11.13
N LEU A 276 11.91 -6.65 -10.05
CA LEU A 276 12.35 -6.13 -8.75
C LEU A 276 13.58 -6.86 -8.22
N PHE A 277 13.76 -8.14 -8.53
CA PHE A 277 14.96 -8.89 -8.13
C PHE A 277 16.25 -8.35 -8.74
N GLU A 278 16.17 -7.84 -9.97
CA GLU A 278 17.30 -7.25 -10.68
C GLU A 278 17.44 -5.76 -10.32
N THR A 279 16.31 -5.06 -10.33
CA THR A 279 16.23 -3.62 -10.06
C THR A 279 16.67 -3.29 -8.64
N TYR A 280 16.31 -4.14 -7.66
CA TYR A 280 16.69 -4.00 -6.26
C TYR A 280 17.41 -5.27 -5.80
N PRO A 281 18.76 -5.30 -5.80
CA PRO A 281 19.53 -6.47 -5.36
C PRO A 281 19.21 -6.93 -3.92
N GLY A 282 18.73 -6.00 -3.08
CA GLY A 282 18.28 -6.30 -1.71
C GLY A 282 16.87 -6.88 -1.59
N PHE A 283 16.09 -6.94 -2.69
CA PHE A 283 14.69 -7.35 -2.65
C PHE A 283 14.50 -8.76 -2.08
N SER A 284 15.29 -9.74 -2.56
CA SER A 284 15.23 -11.12 -2.07
C SER A 284 15.50 -11.21 -0.57
N ASP A 285 16.53 -10.52 -0.08
CA ASP A 285 16.85 -10.52 1.35
C ASP A 285 15.78 -9.79 2.17
N TRP A 286 15.18 -8.73 1.63
CA TRP A 286 14.12 -7.96 2.28
C TRP A 286 12.83 -8.77 2.44
N ILE A 287 12.33 -9.38 1.37
CA ILE A 287 11.10 -10.20 1.45
C ILE A 287 11.29 -11.39 2.39
N ASN A 288 12.52 -11.90 2.52
CA ASN A 288 12.89 -12.99 3.43
C ASN A 288 13.26 -12.51 4.85
N GLY A 289 13.12 -11.21 5.16
CA GLY A 289 13.32 -10.65 6.50
C GLY A 289 14.78 -10.60 6.96
N LYS A 290 15.76 -10.80 6.05
CA LYS A 290 17.19 -10.73 6.36
C LYS A 290 17.69 -9.28 6.46
N VAL A 291 17.01 -8.35 5.78
CA VAL A 291 17.27 -6.91 5.85
C VAL A 291 15.96 -6.17 6.10
N SER A 292 16.02 -5.00 6.73
CA SER A 292 14.84 -4.20 7.07
C SER A 292 14.35 -3.30 5.92
N SER A 293 15.13 -3.16 4.86
CA SER A 293 14.84 -2.29 3.71
C SER A 293 15.11 -3.03 2.40
N ILE A 294 14.31 -2.74 1.37
CA ILE A 294 14.49 -3.23 -0.01
C ILE A 294 15.85 -2.84 -0.62
N GLY A 295 16.47 -1.79 -0.07
CA GLY A 295 17.79 -1.29 -0.49
C GLY A 295 17.71 -0.26 -1.61
N SER A 296 18.86 -0.01 -2.25
CA SER A 296 18.98 0.91 -3.38
C SER A 296 18.64 0.22 -4.70
N PHE A 297 18.06 0.98 -5.62
CA PHE A 297 17.76 0.50 -6.97
C PHE A 297 18.94 0.72 -7.94
N GLN A 298 18.98 -0.07 -9.00
CA GLN A 298 19.80 0.15 -10.19
C GLN A 298 19.09 1.15 -11.10
N LYS A 299 19.72 2.31 -11.34
CA LYS A 299 19.09 3.46 -12.00
C LYS A 299 18.69 3.18 -13.45
N GLU A 300 19.44 2.33 -14.11
CA GLU A 300 19.25 1.87 -15.48
C GLU A 300 18.09 0.89 -15.64
N LEU A 301 17.61 0.30 -14.54
CA LEU A 301 16.52 -0.68 -14.55
C LEU A 301 15.16 -0.09 -14.15
N VAL A 302 15.13 1.10 -13.56
CA VAL A 302 13.89 1.81 -13.18
C VAL A 302 13.35 2.66 -14.34
N TYR A 303 12.06 2.94 -14.29
CA TYR A 303 11.46 3.89 -15.23
C TYR A 303 12.15 5.26 -15.14
N LYS A 304 12.56 5.81 -16.30
CA LYS A 304 13.49 6.94 -16.34
C LYS A 304 12.99 8.19 -15.63
N TYR A 305 11.68 8.41 -15.52
CA TYR A 305 11.09 9.58 -14.85
C TYR A 305 10.78 9.38 -13.36
N CYS A 306 11.12 8.22 -12.79
CA CYS A 306 11.20 8.08 -11.33
C CYS A 306 12.38 8.88 -10.76
N SER A 307 13.50 8.92 -11.50
CA SER A 307 14.73 9.62 -11.11
C SER A 307 15.12 10.79 -12.03
N GLY A 308 14.54 10.83 -13.23
CA GLY A 308 14.69 11.91 -14.21
C GLY A 308 13.62 12.98 -14.06
N GLY A 309 13.96 14.19 -14.48
CA GLY A 309 13.06 15.34 -14.49
C GLY A 309 12.13 15.36 -15.71
N ILE A 310 10.86 15.62 -15.47
CA ILE A 310 9.85 15.98 -16.46
C ILE A 310 9.77 17.49 -16.48
N ILE A 311 10.06 18.13 -17.62
CA ILE A 311 9.94 19.59 -17.71
C ILE A 311 8.46 19.94 -17.86
N GLY A 312 7.91 20.62 -16.85
CA GLY A 312 6.53 21.10 -16.84
C GLY A 312 6.35 22.33 -17.71
N GLU A 313 5.09 22.72 -17.93
CA GLU A 313 4.74 23.97 -18.64
C GLU A 313 5.27 25.22 -17.92
N ASP A 314 5.46 25.12 -16.60
CA ASP A 314 6.08 26.16 -15.77
C ASP A 314 7.60 26.26 -15.93
N GLY A 315 8.20 25.42 -16.80
CA GLY A 315 9.63 25.36 -17.05
C GLY A 315 10.45 24.71 -15.93
N LYS A 316 9.80 24.15 -14.90
CA LYS A 316 10.48 23.45 -13.80
C LYS A 316 10.56 21.95 -14.06
N SER A 317 11.52 21.31 -13.41
CA SER A 317 11.68 19.86 -13.42
C SER A 317 10.81 19.25 -12.33
N HIS A 318 9.91 18.36 -12.72
CA HIS A 318 9.00 17.60 -11.86
C HIS A 318 9.30 16.11 -11.94
N LYS A 319 8.92 15.33 -10.93
CA LYS A 319 8.95 13.86 -10.96
C LYS A 319 7.61 13.31 -11.46
N ILE A 320 7.58 12.03 -11.81
CA ILE A 320 6.33 11.36 -12.23
C ILE A 320 5.22 11.44 -11.17
N TRP A 321 5.60 11.50 -9.89
CA TRP A 321 4.71 11.59 -8.73
C TRP A 321 4.18 13.00 -8.47
N ASP A 322 4.82 14.05 -9.02
CA ASP A 322 4.43 15.43 -8.74
C ASP A 322 3.18 15.81 -9.54
N TYR A 323 2.17 16.34 -8.85
CA TYR A 323 0.87 16.71 -9.45
C TYR A 323 0.38 18.12 -9.10
N LEU A 324 1.06 18.84 -8.20
CA LEU A 324 0.61 20.14 -7.69
C LEU A 324 0.66 21.24 -8.76
N ASP A 325 1.50 21.07 -9.77
CA ASP A 325 1.63 21.96 -10.92
C ASP A 325 0.56 21.71 -12.01
N LEU A 326 -0.18 20.60 -11.93
CA LEU A 326 -1.20 20.27 -12.91
C LEU A 326 -2.47 21.13 -12.70
N ASN A 327 -3.07 21.61 -13.79
CA ASN A 327 -4.27 22.45 -13.80
C ASN A 327 -5.59 21.69 -13.76
#